data_AF-A0A2R6MYH8-F1
#
_entry.id   AF-A0A2R6MYH8-F1
#
_cell.length_a   1.000
_cell.length_b   1.000
_cell.length_c   1.000
_cell.angle_alpha   90.00
_cell.angle_beta   90.00
_cell.angle_gamma   90.00
#
_symmetry.space_group_name_H-M   'P 1'
#
loop_
_entity.id
_entity.type
_entity.pdbx_description
1 polymer ?
#
loop_
_entity_poly.entity_id
_entity_poly.type
_entity_poly.pdbx_seq_one_letter_code
_entity_poly.pdbx_strand_id
1 'polypeptide(L)'
;HCGTHMDAPTHFMPKDEYRTIEEITVEEMVAEGVVCDFSHKEPGESVSRAELAEQAETYDLSAGEYLVWDCGMAPADTDEYLTNFVYPEAGAAEYMVETDIACFAVDALSADEPGATLEEHDVHYALLPEDILIVEGVANLAAVEPGRYDVICTPIPYRNRDGSQVRLLVRPQS
;
A
#
# COMPACT_ATOMS: atom_id res chain seq x y z
N HIS A 1 -13.15 -0.18 -3.44
CA HIS A 1 -12.59 0.67 -2.38
C HIS A 1 -13.50 0.67 -1.15
N CYS A 2 -13.34 -0.32 -0.26
CA CYS A 2 -14.08 -0.41 1.02
C CYS A 2 -13.40 -1.42 1.95
N GLY A 3 -13.07 -0.98 3.17
CA GLY A 3 -12.29 -1.77 4.13
C GLY A 3 -10.89 -2.06 3.58
N THR A 4 -10.25 -3.14 4.07
CA THR A 4 -8.99 -3.61 3.49
C THR A 4 -9.21 -4.07 2.06
N HIS A 5 -8.63 -3.35 1.10
CA HIS A 5 -8.88 -3.58 -0.32
C HIS A 5 -7.64 -3.30 -1.14
N MET A 6 -7.59 -3.86 -2.35
CA MET A 6 -6.53 -3.66 -3.32
C MET A 6 -7.05 -2.90 -4.53
N ASP A 7 -6.21 -2.00 -5.00
CA ASP A 7 -6.38 -1.21 -6.20
C ASP A 7 -5.46 -1.74 -7.30
N ALA A 8 -6.08 -2.10 -8.41
CA ALA A 8 -5.40 -2.43 -9.64
C ALA A 8 -5.09 -1.15 -10.43
N PRO A 9 -4.19 -1.20 -11.43
CA PRO A 9 -3.82 -0.03 -12.22
C PRO A 9 -5.02 0.77 -12.76
N THR A 10 -6.06 0.06 -13.18
CA THR A 10 -7.30 0.66 -13.71
C THR A 10 -8.15 1.44 -12.70
N HIS A 11 -7.72 1.55 -11.44
CA HIS A 11 -8.32 2.45 -10.47
C HIS A 11 -8.21 3.91 -10.91
N PHE A 12 -7.06 4.31 -11.44
CA PHE A 12 -6.84 5.64 -12.03
C PHE A 12 -6.47 5.60 -13.51
N MET A 13 -6.06 4.43 -14.03
CA MET A 13 -5.60 4.28 -15.40
C MET A 13 -6.69 3.78 -16.38
N PRO A 14 -6.57 4.11 -17.68
CA PRO A 14 -7.54 3.68 -18.69
C PRO A 14 -7.55 2.14 -18.88
N LYS A 15 -8.75 1.56 -18.86
CA LYS A 15 -8.99 0.10 -18.94
C LYS A 15 -8.56 -0.58 -20.24
N ASP A 16 -8.31 0.19 -21.29
CA ASP A 16 -7.83 -0.33 -22.58
C ASP A 16 -6.32 -0.48 -22.65
N GLU A 17 -5.58 0.10 -21.70
CA GLU A 17 -4.11 0.04 -21.65
C GLU A 17 -3.60 -0.70 -20.41
N TYR A 18 -4.38 -0.73 -19.34
CA TYR A 18 -3.97 -1.23 -18.03
C TYR A 18 -4.84 -2.38 -17.53
N ARG A 19 -4.23 -3.24 -16.70
CA ARG A 19 -4.91 -4.44 -16.19
C ARG A 19 -5.87 -4.14 -15.05
N THR A 20 -6.83 -5.04 -14.92
CA THR A 20 -7.90 -5.00 -13.91
C THR A 20 -7.63 -6.01 -12.80
N ILE A 21 -8.39 -5.91 -11.70
CA ILE A 21 -8.18 -6.73 -10.50
C ILE A 21 -8.32 -8.25 -10.76
N GLU A 22 -9.02 -8.66 -11.83
CA GLU A 22 -9.14 -10.07 -12.19
C GLU A 22 -7.88 -10.67 -12.83
N GLU A 23 -6.91 -9.83 -13.20
CA GLU A 23 -5.67 -10.22 -13.88
C GLU A 23 -4.49 -10.38 -12.92
N ILE A 24 -4.68 -10.12 -11.63
CA ILE A 24 -3.70 -10.42 -10.58
C ILE A 24 -3.45 -11.93 -10.55
N THR A 25 -2.19 -12.33 -10.67
CA THR A 25 -1.77 -13.74 -10.70
C THR A 25 -1.60 -14.31 -9.30
N VAL A 26 -1.58 -15.64 -9.18
CA VAL A 26 -1.37 -16.31 -7.88
C VAL A 26 0.03 -16.00 -7.33
N GLU A 27 1.00 -15.87 -8.22
CA GLU A 27 2.38 -15.50 -7.90
C GLU A 27 2.45 -14.11 -7.26
N GLU A 28 1.61 -13.16 -7.67
CA GLU A 28 1.52 -11.82 -7.07
C GLU A 28 0.72 -11.80 -5.78
N MET A 29 -0.18 -12.77 -5.58
CA MET A 29 -0.94 -12.93 -4.34
C MET A 29 -0.12 -13.54 -3.20
N VAL A 30 1.00 -14.21 -3.51
CA VAL A 30 1.86 -14.92 -2.55
C VAL A 30 3.31 -14.51 -2.78
N ALA A 31 3.75 -13.48 -2.05
CA ALA A 31 5.04 -12.83 -2.24
C ALA A 31 5.80 -12.67 -0.93
N GLU A 32 7.06 -12.26 -1.00
CA GLU A 32 7.80 -11.75 0.16
C GLU A 32 7.50 -10.26 0.34
N GLY A 33 7.75 -9.73 1.53
CA GLY A 33 7.55 -8.33 1.83
C GLY A 33 8.17 -7.86 3.12
N VAL A 34 8.22 -6.54 3.27
CA VAL A 34 8.73 -5.83 4.45
C VAL A 34 7.59 -5.08 5.12
N VAL A 35 7.54 -5.15 6.45
CA VAL A 35 6.73 -4.27 7.30
C VAL A 35 7.64 -3.18 7.88
N CYS A 36 7.34 -1.92 7.58
CA CYS A 36 8.02 -0.73 8.10
C CYS A 36 7.18 -0.05 9.17
N ASP A 37 7.84 0.47 10.22
CA ASP A 37 7.17 1.16 11.32
C ASP A 37 7.20 2.68 11.15
N PHE A 38 6.00 3.24 11.01
CA PHE A 38 5.72 4.68 11.06
C PHE A 38 4.68 5.01 12.14
N SER A 39 4.42 4.12 13.10
CA SER A 39 3.43 4.31 14.17
C SER A 39 3.82 5.40 15.17
N HIS A 40 5.03 5.94 15.05
CA HIS A 40 5.52 7.08 15.82
C HIS A 40 5.14 8.43 15.20
N LYS A 41 4.64 8.44 13.96
CA LYS A 41 4.14 9.63 13.27
C LYS A 41 2.76 10.01 13.82
N GLU A 42 2.51 11.31 13.89
CA GLU A 42 1.20 11.82 14.25
C GLU A 42 0.27 11.82 13.01
N PRO A 43 -1.05 11.63 13.18
CA PRO A 43 -2.01 11.76 12.10
C PRO A 43 -1.87 13.10 11.33
N GLY A 44 -1.72 13.02 10.01
CA GLY A 44 -1.51 14.16 9.12
C GLY A 44 -0.03 14.47 8.81
N GLU A 45 0.91 13.75 9.43
CA GLU A 45 2.32 13.81 9.05
C GLU A 45 2.62 12.97 7.81
N SER A 46 3.56 13.47 7.01
CA SER A 46 4.06 12.76 5.84
C SER A 46 5.26 11.87 6.17
N VAL A 47 5.53 10.88 5.32
CA VAL A 47 6.76 10.08 5.32
C VAL A 47 7.60 10.47 4.11
N SER A 48 8.79 11.00 4.37
CA SER A 48 9.73 11.41 3.33
C SER A 48 10.47 10.24 2.70
N ARG A 49 11.11 10.47 1.55
CA ARG A 49 11.99 9.51 0.88
C ARG A 49 13.06 8.93 1.82
N ALA A 50 13.68 9.78 2.63
CA ALA A 50 14.80 9.38 3.49
C ALA A 50 14.33 8.47 4.63
N GLU A 51 13.18 8.76 5.23
CA GLU A 51 12.57 7.95 6.29
C GLU A 51 12.13 6.58 5.76
N LEU A 52 11.52 6.54 4.57
CA LEU A 52 11.20 5.28 3.90
C LEU A 52 12.47 4.47 3.60
N ALA A 53 13.47 5.10 2.98
CA ALA A 53 14.70 4.42 2.60
C ALA A 53 15.41 3.80 3.82
N GLU A 54 15.46 4.50 4.96
CA GLU A 54 16.07 3.97 6.18
C GLU A 54 15.39 2.68 6.67
N GLN A 55 14.05 2.65 6.71
CA GLN A 55 13.29 1.46 7.13
C GLN A 55 13.42 0.33 6.10
N ALA A 56 13.25 0.65 4.81
CA ALA A 56 13.31 -0.32 3.71
C ALA A 56 14.69 -0.99 3.61
N GLU A 57 15.78 -0.22 3.73
CA GLU A 57 17.14 -0.74 3.71
C GLU A 57 17.46 -1.57 4.96
N THR A 58 16.89 -1.22 6.12
CA THR A 58 17.06 -2.00 7.37
C THR A 58 16.56 -3.43 7.24
N TYR A 59 15.49 -3.64 6.45
CA TYR A 59 14.86 -4.95 6.25
C TYR A 59 15.10 -5.55 4.86
N ASP A 60 16.05 -4.99 4.10
CA ASP A 60 16.50 -5.49 2.79
C ASP A 60 15.36 -5.62 1.76
N LEU A 61 14.48 -4.61 1.71
CA LEU A 61 13.40 -4.54 0.72
C LEU A 61 13.97 -4.64 -0.70
N SER A 62 13.37 -5.53 -1.49
CA SER A 62 13.80 -5.84 -2.85
C SER A 62 12.68 -5.65 -3.87
N ALA A 63 13.07 -5.57 -5.15
CA ALA A 63 12.13 -5.52 -6.27
C ALA A 63 11.18 -6.74 -6.26
N GLY A 64 9.92 -6.51 -6.60
CA GLY A 64 8.86 -7.50 -6.63
C GLY A 64 8.28 -7.87 -5.26
N GLU A 65 8.71 -7.22 -4.18
CA GLU A 65 8.21 -7.47 -2.83
C GLU A 65 7.06 -6.53 -2.44
N TYR A 66 6.32 -6.91 -1.41
CA TYR A 66 5.33 -6.04 -0.76
C TYR A 66 6.02 -5.10 0.23
N LEU A 67 5.63 -3.84 0.22
CA LEU A 67 5.97 -2.86 1.25
C LEU A 67 4.72 -2.55 2.06
N VAL A 68 4.71 -2.92 3.34
CA VAL A 68 3.61 -2.70 4.27
C VAL A 68 4.01 -1.63 5.28
N TRP A 69 3.19 -0.60 5.46
CA TRP A 69 3.40 0.44 6.46
C TRP A 69 2.43 0.27 7.62
N ASP A 70 2.98 0.18 8.83
CA ASP A 70 2.24 0.40 10.07
C ASP A 70 2.34 1.88 10.44
N CYS A 71 1.26 2.64 10.24
CA CYS A 71 1.19 4.04 10.67
C CYS A 71 0.49 4.18 12.02
N GLY A 72 0.22 3.08 12.73
CA GLY A 72 -0.52 3.07 13.99
C GLY A 72 -2.01 3.37 13.83
N MET A 73 -2.55 3.22 12.61
CA MET A 73 -3.93 3.59 12.28
C MET A 73 -4.83 2.37 12.31
N ALA A 74 -5.79 2.33 13.22
CA ALA A 74 -6.81 1.29 13.19
C ALA A 74 -7.97 1.73 12.28
N PRO A 75 -8.32 0.96 11.22
CA PRO A 75 -9.45 1.31 10.35
C PRO A 75 -10.75 1.49 11.14
N ALA A 76 -11.34 2.68 11.05
CA ALA A 76 -12.52 3.06 11.81
C ALA A 76 -13.36 4.11 11.07
N ASP A 77 -14.66 4.12 11.34
CA ASP A 77 -15.58 5.18 10.86
C ASP A 77 -15.55 6.37 11.85
N THR A 78 -14.39 7.03 11.95
CA THR A 78 -14.15 8.19 12.80
C THR A 78 -13.63 9.37 11.98
N ASP A 79 -13.96 10.59 12.36
CA ASP A 79 -13.50 11.79 11.65
C ASP A 79 -11.98 11.85 11.52
N GLU A 80 -11.25 11.43 12.57
CA GLU A 80 -9.79 11.35 12.57
C GLU A 80 -9.29 10.41 11.47
N TYR A 81 -9.71 9.14 11.46
CA TYR A 81 -9.29 8.18 10.43
C TYR A 81 -9.70 8.62 9.01
N LEU A 82 -10.85 9.28 8.89
CA LEU A 82 -11.40 9.69 7.59
C LEU A 82 -10.72 10.94 7.01
N THR A 83 -10.06 11.77 7.83
CA THR A 83 -9.58 13.08 7.39
C THR A 83 -8.16 13.41 7.83
N ASN A 84 -7.53 12.55 8.64
CA ASN A 84 -6.23 12.80 9.22
C ASN A 84 -5.47 11.47 9.40
N PHE A 85 -4.55 11.19 8.50
CA PHE A 85 -3.76 9.96 8.51
C PHE A 85 -2.37 10.23 7.93
N VAL A 86 -1.44 9.30 8.18
CA VAL A 86 -0.07 9.38 7.69
C VAL A 86 -0.04 8.96 6.23
N TYR A 87 0.78 9.64 5.41
CA TYR A 87 0.85 9.42 3.97
C TYR A 87 2.29 9.57 3.43
N PRO A 88 2.65 8.90 2.32
CA PRO A 88 3.91 9.13 1.62
C PRO A 88 3.98 10.50 0.94
N GLU A 89 5.14 11.15 1.00
CA GLU A 89 5.45 12.26 0.09
C GLU A 89 5.76 11.75 -1.32
N ALA A 90 5.74 12.64 -2.31
CA ALA A 90 6.14 12.33 -3.69
C ALA A 90 7.50 11.61 -3.78
N GLY A 91 8.49 12.02 -2.98
CA GLY A 91 9.80 11.37 -2.96
C GLY A 91 9.78 9.93 -2.38
N ALA A 92 8.83 9.62 -1.49
CA ALA A 92 8.64 8.25 -1.00
C ALA A 92 7.98 7.38 -2.08
N ALA A 93 7.01 7.91 -2.81
CA ALA A 93 6.42 7.23 -3.97
C ALA A 93 7.47 6.98 -5.08
N GLU A 94 8.31 7.97 -5.38
CA GLU A 94 9.44 7.81 -6.31
C GLU A 94 10.39 6.68 -5.87
N TYR A 95 10.69 6.58 -4.57
CA TYR A 95 11.53 5.50 -4.05
C TYR A 95 10.88 4.12 -4.24
N MET A 96 9.56 4.00 -4.03
CA MET A 96 8.82 2.76 -4.28
C MET A 96 8.91 2.34 -5.75
N VAL A 97 8.75 3.29 -6.68
CA VAL A 97 8.91 3.06 -8.13
C VAL A 97 10.34 2.65 -8.48
N GLU A 98 11.34 3.38 -7.99
CA GLU A 98 12.75 3.07 -8.26
C GLU A 98 13.18 1.70 -7.70
N THR A 99 12.55 1.27 -6.59
CA THR A 99 12.78 -0.04 -5.98
C THR A 99 12.05 -1.16 -6.73
N ASP A 100 11.06 -0.83 -7.57
CA ASP A 100 10.26 -1.77 -8.34
C ASP A 100 9.49 -2.75 -7.43
N ILE A 101 8.87 -2.25 -6.35
CA ILE A 101 8.06 -3.06 -5.43
C ILE A 101 6.80 -3.58 -6.14
N ALA A 102 6.27 -4.74 -5.72
CA ALA A 102 5.05 -5.27 -6.32
C ALA A 102 3.78 -4.58 -5.79
N CYS A 103 3.78 -4.20 -4.51
CA CYS A 103 2.60 -3.64 -3.86
C CYS A 103 2.99 -2.77 -2.68
N PHE A 104 2.35 -1.60 -2.58
CA PHE A 104 2.34 -0.77 -1.38
C PHE A 104 1.08 -1.05 -0.57
N ALA A 105 1.21 -1.30 0.73
CA ALA A 105 0.09 -1.55 1.63
C ALA A 105 0.17 -0.65 2.86
N VAL A 106 -0.94 -0.03 3.26
CA VAL A 106 -0.99 0.92 4.38
C VAL A 106 -2.28 0.76 5.18
N ASP A 107 -2.20 0.99 6.49
CA ASP A 107 -3.35 0.94 7.40
C ASP A 107 -4.22 2.22 7.38
N ALA A 108 -3.69 3.31 6.82
CA ALA A 108 -4.39 4.55 6.52
C ALA A 108 -5.60 4.34 5.59
N LEU A 109 -6.53 5.31 5.62
CA LEU A 109 -7.71 5.30 4.74
C LEU A 109 -7.30 5.35 3.27
N SER A 110 -6.25 6.14 2.97
CA SER A 110 -5.71 6.25 1.64
C SER A 110 -4.18 6.31 1.62
N ALA A 111 -3.59 5.95 0.49
CA ALA A 111 -2.18 6.16 0.18
C ALA A 111 -1.83 7.63 -0.12
N ASP A 112 -2.80 8.49 -0.43
CA ASP A 112 -2.56 9.91 -0.74
C ASP A 112 -2.75 10.86 0.45
N GLU A 113 -2.33 12.11 0.30
CA GLU A 113 -2.50 13.14 1.31
C GLU A 113 -3.97 13.29 1.75
N PRO A 114 -4.25 13.41 3.06
CA PRO A 114 -5.61 13.63 3.55
C PRO A 114 -6.28 14.85 2.91
N GLY A 115 -7.44 14.63 2.28
CA GLY A 115 -8.20 15.69 1.61
C GLY A 115 -7.74 16.01 0.19
N ALA A 116 -6.81 15.24 -0.38
CA ALA A 116 -6.41 15.35 -1.78
C ALA A 116 -7.61 15.29 -2.73
N THR A 117 -7.63 16.19 -3.72
CA THR A 117 -8.59 16.08 -4.83
C THR A 117 -8.17 14.94 -5.76
N LEU A 118 -9.07 14.52 -6.65
CA LEU A 118 -8.79 13.44 -7.62
C LEU A 118 -7.55 13.73 -8.51
N GLU A 119 -7.22 15.00 -8.73
CA GLU A 119 -6.04 15.40 -9.51
C GLU A 119 -4.74 15.36 -8.69
N GLU A 120 -4.85 15.32 -7.36
CA GLU A 120 -3.74 15.35 -6.39
C GLU A 120 -3.50 13.97 -5.75
N HIS A 121 -4.06 12.89 -6.33
CA HIS A 121 -3.76 11.51 -5.92
C HIS A 121 -2.39 11.07 -6.44
N ASP A 122 -1.36 11.86 -6.11
CA ASP A 122 -0.01 11.78 -6.66
C ASP A 122 0.63 10.40 -6.45
N VAL A 123 0.32 9.72 -5.35
CA VAL A 123 0.85 8.40 -5.01
C VAL A 123 0.21 7.35 -5.91
N HIS A 124 -1.11 7.39 -6.09
CA HIS A 124 -1.78 6.52 -7.06
C HIS A 124 -1.26 6.75 -8.49
N TYR A 125 -1.10 8.02 -8.90
CA TYR A 125 -0.58 8.34 -10.23
C TYR A 125 0.91 8.03 -10.40
N ALA A 126 1.67 7.89 -9.32
CA ALA A 126 3.05 7.44 -9.39
C ALA A 126 3.16 5.91 -9.48
N LEU A 127 2.38 5.18 -8.68
CA LEU A 127 2.52 3.73 -8.50
C LEU A 127 1.75 2.92 -9.56
N LEU A 128 0.47 3.25 -9.79
CA LEU A 128 -0.41 2.44 -10.62
C LEU A 128 0.02 2.34 -12.11
N PRO A 129 0.57 3.40 -12.76
CA PRO A 129 1.07 3.28 -14.12
C PRO A 129 2.27 2.35 -14.27
N GLU A 130 3.05 2.18 -13.19
CA GLU A 130 4.21 1.29 -13.12
C GLU A 130 3.81 -0.13 -12.68
N ASP A 131 2.51 -0.42 -12.64
CA ASP A 131 1.92 -1.70 -12.21
C ASP A 131 2.21 -2.07 -10.75
N ILE A 132 2.50 -1.06 -9.91
CA ILE A 132 2.65 -1.21 -8.46
C ILE A 132 1.26 -1.09 -7.82
N LEU A 133 0.80 -2.19 -7.23
CA LEU A 133 -0.53 -2.28 -6.64
C LEU A 133 -0.59 -1.52 -5.31
N ILE A 134 -1.80 -1.08 -4.92
CA ILE A 134 -2.00 -0.40 -3.64
C ILE A 134 -3.00 -1.18 -2.79
N VAL A 135 -2.74 -1.32 -1.50
CA VAL A 135 -3.66 -1.86 -0.51
C VAL A 135 -3.89 -0.85 0.61
N GLU A 136 -5.12 -0.40 0.77
CA GLU A 136 -5.48 0.59 1.80
C GLU A 136 -6.31 -0.06 2.90
N GLY A 137 -6.36 0.60 4.06
CA GLY A 137 -7.17 0.17 5.21
C GLY A 137 -6.76 -1.19 5.77
N VAL A 138 -5.45 -1.50 5.78
CA VAL A 138 -4.91 -2.67 6.47
C VAL A 138 -5.22 -2.60 7.97
N ALA A 139 -5.57 -3.74 8.57
CA ALA A 139 -5.94 -3.80 9.98
C ALA A 139 -4.98 -4.68 10.79
N ASN A 140 -4.87 -4.39 12.08
CA ASN A 140 -4.11 -5.15 13.08
C ASN A 140 -2.58 -5.12 12.92
N LEU A 141 -2.01 -4.08 12.30
CA LEU A 141 -0.56 -3.94 12.20
C LEU A 141 0.12 -3.74 13.56
N ALA A 142 -0.56 -3.14 14.54
CA ALA A 142 -0.08 -3.06 15.93
C ALA A 142 0.23 -4.41 16.62
N ALA A 143 -0.10 -5.56 15.99
CA ALA A 143 0.25 -6.90 16.46
C ALA A 143 1.39 -7.55 15.64
N VAL A 144 2.00 -6.81 14.73
CA VAL A 144 3.04 -7.23 13.78
C VAL A 144 4.30 -6.43 14.09
N GLU A 145 5.42 -7.12 14.27
CA GLU A 145 6.72 -6.45 14.47
C GLU A 145 7.29 -6.03 13.11
N PRO A 146 8.05 -4.94 13.01
CA PRO A 146 8.75 -4.57 11.77
C PRO A 146 9.73 -5.65 11.33
N GLY A 147 9.84 -5.91 10.03
CA GLY A 147 10.69 -7.00 9.53
C GLY A 147 10.27 -7.60 8.20
N ARG A 148 10.86 -8.75 7.86
CA ARG A 148 10.55 -9.53 6.64
C ARG A 148 9.47 -10.58 6.88
N TYR A 149 8.57 -10.70 5.92
CA TYR A 149 7.38 -11.52 5.99
C TYR A 149 7.10 -12.24 4.67
N ASP A 150 6.54 -13.44 4.76
CA ASP A 150 5.74 -13.98 3.67
C ASP A 150 4.37 -13.29 3.69
N VAL A 151 3.94 -12.75 2.56
CA VAL A 151 2.69 -12.01 2.39
C VAL A 151 1.72 -12.83 1.54
N ILE A 152 0.47 -12.90 1.99
CA ILE A 152 -0.64 -13.47 1.22
C ILE A 152 -1.70 -12.37 1.09
N CYS A 153 -1.89 -11.85 -0.12
CA CYS A 153 -2.90 -10.84 -0.42
C CYS A 153 -3.83 -11.34 -1.51
N THR A 154 -5.08 -11.66 -1.15
CA THR A 154 -6.00 -12.37 -2.05
C THR A 154 -7.19 -11.49 -2.46
N PRO A 155 -7.10 -10.78 -3.61
CA PRO A 155 -8.23 -10.04 -4.15
C PRO A 155 -9.31 -10.97 -4.71
N ILE A 156 -10.55 -10.49 -4.68
CA ILE A 156 -11.65 -11.13 -5.38
C ILE A 156 -11.55 -10.74 -6.87
N PRO A 157 -11.46 -11.70 -7.81
CA PRO A 157 -11.24 -11.43 -9.24
C PRO A 157 -12.53 -10.94 -9.90
N TYR A 158 -12.96 -9.73 -9.56
CA TYR A 158 -14.16 -9.12 -10.14
C TYR A 158 -13.89 -8.67 -11.57
N ARG A 159 -14.74 -9.17 -12.48
CA ARG A 159 -14.58 -8.91 -13.91
C ARG A 159 -14.60 -7.42 -14.27
N ASN A 160 -13.56 -6.98 -14.98
CA ASN A 160 -13.36 -5.61 -15.44
C ASN A 160 -13.46 -4.54 -14.33
N ARG A 161 -13.01 -4.86 -13.11
CA ARG A 161 -13.02 -3.93 -11.97
C ARG A 161 -11.63 -3.42 -11.62
N ASP A 162 -11.62 -2.20 -11.10
CA ASP A 162 -10.48 -1.41 -10.65
C ASP A 162 -9.91 -1.88 -9.31
N GLY A 163 -10.69 -2.59 -8.50
CA GLY A 163 -10.21 -3.07 -7.22
C GLY A 163 -11.17 -4.08 -6.58
N SER A 164 -10.73 -4.65 -5.46
CA SER A 164 -11.55 -5.58 -4.68
C SER A 164 -11.12 -5.65 -3.23
N GLN A 165 -12.00 -6.14 -2.36
CA GLN A 165 -11.61 -6.49 -1.00
C GLN A 165 -10.55 -7.58 -1.01
N VAL A 166 -9.58 -7.46 -0.13
CA VAL A 166 -8.53 -8.47 0.04
C VAL A 166 -8.58 -9.10 1.42
N ARG A 167 -8.13 -10.35 1.49
CA ARG A 167 -7.57 -10.87 2.74
C ARG A 167 -6.06 -10.77 2.66
N LEU A 168 -5.50 -9.79 3.39
CA LEU A 168 -4.06 -9.65 3.61
C LEU A 168 -3.66 -10.42 4.87
N LEU A 169 -2.65 -11.27 4.75
CA LEU A 169 -2.03 -12.02 5.85
C LEU A 169 -0.52 -11.87 5.72
N VAL A 170 0.17 -11.81 6.86
CA VAL A 170 1.62 -11.84 6.92
C VAL A 170 2.09 -12.95 7.85
N ARG A 171 3.21 -13.60 7.52
CA ARG A 171 3.87 -14.61 8.35
C ARG A 171 5.35 -14.23 8.49
N PRO A 172 5.90 -14.06 9.70
CA PRO A 172 7.30 -13.73 9.88
C PRO A 172 8.21 -14.78 9.21
N GLN A 173 9.25 -14.33 8.52
CA GLN A 173 10.28 -15.22 8.02
C GLN A 173 11.22 -15.63 9.18
N SER A 174 11.57 -16.92 9.24
CA SER A 174 12.40 -17.51 10.29
C SER A 174 13.89 -17.45 9.99
#